data_AF-A0A849VUB7-F1
#
_entry.id   AF-A0A849VUB7-F1
#
_cell.length_a   1.000
_cell.length_b   1.000
_cell.length_c   1.000
_cell.angle_alpha   90.00
_cell.angle_beta   90.00
_cell.angle_gamma   90.00
#
_symmetry.space_group_name_H-M   'P 1'
#
loop_
_entity.id
_entity.type
_entity.pdbx_description
1 polymer ?
#
loop_
_entity_poly.entity_id
_entity_poly.type
_entity_poly.pdbx_seq_one_letter_code
_entity_poly.pdbx_strand_id
1 'polypeptide(L)'
;MSDRQRIDKWLFFARVVKSRSLAAKLVSGGGVRVNKDKVDQPSHGVKAGDVLTITLDRRILIYRVLDGGQRRGPAEEARTLYEDMSPPPVPKGDVSKLDLLPKRDVGSGRPTKRERRQVDRLMDGIDDDRDN
;
A
#
# COMPACT_ATOMS: atom_id res chain seq x y z
N MET A 1 12.29 -28.86 8.82
CA MET A 1 11.41 -28.41 9.93
C MET A 1 11.47 -26.90 9.97
N SER A 2 10.44 -26.20 9.50
CA SER A 2 10.43 -24.73 9.53
C SER A 2 10.04 -24.30 10.94
N ASP A 3 11.04 -24.02 11.77
CA ASP A 3 10.79 -23.48 13.10
C ASP A 3 10.24 -22.06 12.98
N ARG A 4 9.24 -21.74 13.81
CA ARG A 4 8.61 -20.42 13.77
C ARG A 4 9.53 -19.41 14.43
N GLN A 5 9.91 -18.37 13.69
CA GLN A 5 10.73 -17.29 14.22
C GLN A 5 9.85 -16.11 14.61
N ARG A 6 10.11 -15.48 15.76
CA ARG A 6 9.42 -14.24 16.13
C ARG A 6 9.67 -13.16 15.09
N ILE A 7 8.62 -12.45 14.69
CA ILE A 7 8.65 -11.42 13.66
C ILE A 7 9.61 -10.27 14.00
N ASP A 8 9.72 -9.89 15.28
CA ASP A 8 10.67 -8.87 15.74
C ASP A 8 12.14 -9.26 15.49
N LYS A 9 12.45 -10.53 15.72
CA LYS A 9 13.78 -11.12 15.48
C LYS A 9 14.04 -11.27 13.98
N TRP A 10 13.05 -11.72 13.23
CA TRP A 10 13.16 -11.91 11.79
C TRP A 10 13.40 -10.58 11.06
N LEU A 11 12.61 -9.54 11.35
CA LEU A 11 12.77 -8.19 10.75
C LEU A 11 14.16 -7.58 11.01
N PHE A 12 14.72 -7.87 12.19
CA PHE A 12 16.08 -7.44 12.53
C PHE A 12 17.16 -8.19 11.75
N PHE A 13 16.99 -9.50 11.53
CA PHE A 13 17.91 -10.32 10.75
C PHE A 13 17.84 -10.04 9.24
N ALA A 14 16.64 -9.82 8.71
CA ALA A 14 16.41 -9.36 7.34
C ALA A 14 16.86 -7.90 7.10
N ARG A 15 17.40 -7.22 8.12
CA ARG A 15 17.89 -5.83 8.08
C ARG A 15 16.85 -4.79 7.65
N VAL A 16 15.56 -5.11 7.83
CA VAL A 16 14.45 -4.16 7.60
C VAL A 16 14.57 -2.98 8.56
N VAL A 17 14.96 -3.27 9.80
CA VAL A 17 15.12 -2.28 10.87
C VAL A 17 16.50 -2.40 11.52
N LYS A 18 16.94 -1.29 12.14
CA LYS A 18 18.30 -1.19 12.72
C LYS A 18 18.44 -1.93 14.06
N SER A 19 17.36 -2.12 14.81
CA SER A 19 17.34 -2.76 16.13
C SER A 19 16.05 -3.55 16.37
N ARG A 20 16.08 -4.51 17.29
CA ARG A 20 14.90 -5.29 17.69
C ARG A 20 13.81 -4.44 18.33
N SER A 21 14.18 -3.42 19.11
CA SER A 21 13.20 -2.51 19.72
C SER A 21 12.44 -1.69 18.69
N LEU A 22 13.09 -1.31 17.58
CA LEU A 22 12.42 -0.67 16.45
C LEU A 22 11.48 -1.65 15.73
N ALA A 23 11.88 -2.93 15.60
CA ALA A 23 11.01 -3.97 15.06
C ALA A 23 9.72 -4.11 15.89
N ALA A 24 9.87 -4.17 17.22
CA ALA A 24 8.74 -4.29 18.13
C ALA A 24 7.80 -3.08 18.05
N LYS A 25 8.35 -1.86 18.03
CA LYS A 25 7.55 -0.62 17.83
C LYS A 25 6.81 -0.62 16.50
N LEU A 26 7.46 -1.07 15.43
CA LEU A 26 6.86 -1.12 14.09
C LEU A 26 5.67 -2.11 14.05
N VAL A 27 5.86 -3.30 14.64
CA VAL A 27 4.82 -4.32 14.72
C VAL A 27 3.65 -3.83 15.59
N SER A 28 3.92 -3.41 16.82
CA SER A 28 2.85 -2.93 17.73
C SER A 28 2.17 -1.64 17.26
N GLY A 29 2.85 -0.82 16.45
CA GLY A 29 2.26 0.31 15.75
C GLY A 29 1.34 -0.08 14.58
N GLY A 30 1.21 -1.38 14.26
CA GLY A 30 0.38 -1.86 13.17
C GLY A 30 1.00 -1.68 11.78
N GLY A 31 2.31 -1.43 11.71
CA GLY A 31 3.05 -1.27 10.47
C GLY A 31 3.43 -2.59 9.79
N VAL A 32 2.98 -3.73 10.32
CA VAL A 32 3.30 -5.07 9.79
C VAL A 32 2.05 -5.91 9.64
N ARG A 33 1.94 -6.60 8.50
CA ARG A 33 0.92 -7.62 8.23
C ARG A 33 1.58 -8.92 7.81
N VAL A 34 1.04 -10.04 8.27
CA VAL A 34 1.44 -11.41 7.90
C VAL A 34 0.27 -12.03 7.15
N ASN A 35 0.48 -12.50 5.91
CA ASN A 35 -0.56 -13.15 5.10
C ASN A 35 -1.87 -12.35 4.98
N LYS A 36 -1.77 -11.00 4.95
CA LYS A 36 -2.85 -9.99 4.96
C LYS A 36 -3.42 -9.64 6.34
N ASP A 37 -3.15 -10.43 7.37
CA ASP A 37 -3.61 -10.16 8.73
C ASP A 37 -2.71 -9.13 9.43
N LYS A 38 -3.34 -8.17 10.11
CA LYS A 38 -2.62 -7.18 10.91
C LYS A 38 -2.03 -7.86 12.14
N VAL A 39 -0.73 -7.66 12.36
CA VAL A 39 -0.02 -8.19 13.53
C VAL A 39 0.44 -7.02 14.39
N ASP A 40 0.05 -7.04 15.66
CA ASP A 40 0.44 -6.07 16.69
C ASP A 40 1.35 -6.68 17.77
N GLN A 41 1.46 -8.01 17.81
CA GLN A 41 2.30 -8.75 18.73
C GLN A 41 3.72 -9.00 18.16
N PRO A 42 4.78 -8.40 18.73
CA PRO A 42 6.16 -8.59 18.23
C PRO A 42 6.68 -10.03 18.34
N SER A 43 6.09 -10.84 19.20
CA SER A 43 6.41 -12.27 19.37
C SER A 43 5.69 -13.18 18.38
N HIS A 44 4.86 -12.64 17.48
CA HIS A 44 4.16 -13.44 16.49
C HIS A 44 5.16 -14.27 15.66
N GLY A 45 4.87 -15.56 15.49
CA GLY A 45 5.77 -16.50 14.83
C GLY A 45 5.54 -16.54 13.33
N VAL A 46 6.56 -16.20 12.55
CA VAL A 46 6.60 -16.32 11.09
C VAL A 46 7.35 -17.57 10.67
N LYS A 47 7.00 -18.14 9.53
CA LYS A 47 7.63 -19.33 8.92
C LYS A 47 7.92 -19.09 7.44
N ALA A 48 8.71 -19.99 6.86
CA ALA A 48 8.92 -20.02 5.42
C ALA A 48 7.58 -20.10 4.66
N GLY A 49 7.45 -19.31 3.61
CA GLY A 49 6.25 -19.16 2.79
C GLY A 49 5.30 -18.03 3.23
N ASP A 50 5.46 -17.48 4.43
CA ASP A 50 4.63 -16.35 4.87
C ASP A 50 4.94 -15.08 4.08
N VAL A 51 3.92 -14.27 3.80
CA VAL A 51 4.08 -12.97 3.12
C VAL A 51 3.94 -11.84 4.13
N LEU A 52 5.01 -11.06 4.26
CA LEU A 52 5.11 -9.89 5.11
C LEU A 52 4.87 -8.63 4.32
N THR A 53 3.89 -7.83 4.73
CA THR A 53 3.73 -6.45 4.27
C THR A 53 4.19 -5.51 5.37
N ILE A 54 5.23 -4.74 5.10
CA ILE A 54 5.86 -3.84 6.05
C ILE A 54 5.70 -2.41 5.54
N THR A 55 4.94 -1.62 6.27
CA THR A 55 4.72 -0.20 5.98
C THR A 55 5.77 0.63 6.73
N LEU A 56 6.65 1.29 5.98
CA LEU A 56 7.62 2.26 6.50
C LEU A 56 7.20 3.67 6.08
N ASP A 57 7.72 4.70 6.75
CA ASP A 57 7.34 6.12 6.54
C ASP A 57 7.41 6.59 5.08
N ARG A 58 8.30 5.99 4.27
CA ARG A 58 8.58 6.43 2.89
C ARG A 58 8.31 5.36 1.84
N ARG A 59 7.98 4.12 2.23
CA ARG A 59 7.78 3.01 1.28
C ARG A 59 7.08 1.84 1.95
N ILE A 60 6.44 1.01 1.12
CA ILE A 60 5.88 -0.28 1.53
C ILE A 60 6.80 -1.38 1.00
N LEU A 61 7.19 -2.31 1.86
CA LEU A 61 7.96 -3.50 1.50
C LEU A 61 7.05 -4.72 1.56
N ILE A 62 7.14 -5.59 0.57
CA ILE A 62 6.38 -6.84 0.52
C ILE A 62 7.39 -7.97 0.37
N TYR A 63 7.65 -8.71 1.44
CA TYR A 63 8.65 -9.76 1.49
C TYR A 63 8.00 -11.12 1.69
N ARG A 64 8.34 -12.10 0.86
CA ARG A 64 8.03 -13.50 1.14
C ARG A 64 9.15 -14.09 1.98
N VAL A 65 8.83 -14.67 3.12
CA VAL A 65 9.80 -15.35 3.98
C VAL A 65 10.27 -16.62 3.28
N LEU A 66 11.56 -16.75 3.03
CA LEU A 66 12.16 -17.97 2.49
C LEU A 66 12.68 -18.86 3.62
N ASP A 67 13.30 -18.24 4.64
CA ASP A 67 13.83 -18.96 5.80
C ASP A 67 13.86 -18.07 7.06
N GLY A 68 14.00 -18.73 8.22
CA GLY A 68 14.32 -18.07 9.48
C GLY A 68 15.78 -17.67 9.54
N GLY A 69 16.07 -16.46 10.02
CA GLY A 69 17.46 -16.03 10.18
C GLY A 69 18.10 -16.66 11.42
N GLN A 70 19.36 -17.08 11.31
CA GLN A 70 20.12 -17.57 12.48
C GLN A 70 20.79 -16.42 13.25
N ARG A 71 21.35 -15.47 12.51
CA ARG A 71 22.03 -14.28 13.05
C ARG A 71 21.83 -13.09 12.12
N ARG A 72 22.22 -11.91 12.60
CA ARG A 72 22.30 -10.71 11.75
C ARG A 72 23.60 -10.73 10.97
N GLY A 73 23.54 -11.20 9.73
CA GLY A 73 24.66 -11.24 8.80
C GLY A 73 24.87 -9.96 7.98
N PRO A 74 25.85 -9.99 7.05
CA PRO A 74 25.98 -8.99 5.98
C PRO A 74 24.73 -8.96 5.08
N ALA A 75 24.66 -7.95 4.21
CA ALA A 75 23.48 -7.74 3.37
C ALA A 75 23.16 -8.95 2.46
N GLU A 76 24.19 -9.62 1.93
CA GLU A 76 24.01 -10.79 1.07
C GLU A 76 23.35 -11.96 1.81
N GLU A 77 23.74 -12.22 3.07
CA GLU A 77 23.11 -13.26 3.89
C GLU A 77 21.67 -12.87 4.29
N ALA A 78 21.38 -11.59 4.49
CA ALA A 78 20.03 -11.15 4.79
C ALA A 78 19.07 -11.33 3.59
N ARG A 79 19.58 -11.18 2.36
CA ARG A 79 18.80 -11.37 1.12
C ARG A 79 18.37 -12.81 0.89
N THR A 80 19.04 -13.80 1.48
CA THR A 80 18.61 -15.20 1.34
C THR A 80 17.40 -15.54 2.21
N LEU A 81 17.08 -14.69 3.20
CA LEU A 81 15.96 -14.90 4.11
C LEU A 81 14.61 -14.53 3.49
N TYR A 82 14.60 -13.72 2.43
CA TYR A 82 13.37 -13.23 1.83
C TYR A 82 13.47 -13.04 0.32
N GLU A 83 12.33 -13.12 -0.35
CA GLU A 83 12.15 -12.66 -1.72
C GLU A 83 11.45 -11.31 -1.71
N ASP A 84 12.05 -10.32 -2.36
CA ASP A 84 11.49 -8.96 -2.47
C ASP A 84 10.44 -8.90 -3.58
N MET A 85 9.19 -8.71 -3.19
CA MET A 85 8.03 -8.50 -4.09
C MET A 85 7.48 -7.08 -3.93
N SER A 86 8.27 -6.14 -3.40
CA SER A 86 7.82 -4.76 -3.18
C SER A 86 7.57 -4.04 -4.51
N PRO A 87 6.52 -3.19 -4.57
CA PRO A 87 6.29 -2.37 -5.75
C PRO A 87 7.46 -1.39 -5.95
N PRO A 88 7.74 -0.97 -7.20
CA PRO A 88 8.78 0.01 -7.46
C PRO A 88 8.54 1.27 -6.62
N PRO A 89 9.60 1.87 -6.04
CA PRO A 89 9.45 3.06 -5.23
C PRO A 89 8.72 4.13 -6.04
N VAL A 90 7.65 4.69 -5.46
CA VAL A 90 6.90 5.77 -6.09
C VAL A 90 7.89 6.89 -6.38
N PRO A 91 8.08 7.30 -7.66
CA PRO A 91 8.97 8.40 -7.97
C PRO A 91 8.53 9.60 -7.15
N LYS A 92 9.46 10.23 -6.43
CA LYS A 92 9.24 11.57 -5.91
C LYS A 92 9.24 12.52 -7.10
N GLY A 93 8.16 12.51 -7.89
CA GLY A 93 7.82 13.68 -8.67
C GLY A 93 7.60 14.79 -7.66
N ASP A 94 8.15 15.97 -7.94
CA ASP A 94 7.71 17.20 -7.32
C ASP A 94 6.20 17.32 -7.53
N VAL A 95 5.44 16.78 -6.59
CA VAL A 95 3.99 16.97 -6.53
C VAL A 95 3.76 18.41 -6.13
N SER A 96 3.94 19.30 -7.10
CA SER A 96 3.22 20.56 -7.19
C SER A 96 1.79 20.25 -6.77
N LYS A 97 1.22 21.02 -5.82
CA LYS A 97 -0.12 20.82 -5.21
C LYS A 97 -1.29 20.62 -6.20
N LEU A 98 -1.04 20.66 -7.51
CA LEU A 98 -1.98 20.46 -8.59
C LEU A 98 -2.26 18.97 -8.94
N ASP A 99 -1.42 18.02 -8.51
CA ASP A 99 -1.60 16.58 -8.85
C ASP A 99 -2.54 15.80 -7.92
N LEU A 100 -3.19 16.47 -6.95
CA LEU A 100 -4.20 15.87 -6.06
C LEU A 100 -5.58 15.73 -6.71
N LEU A 101 -5.76 16.08 -7.99
CA LEU A 101 -7.00 15.77 -8.70
C LEU A 101 -7.03 14.28 -9.07
N PRO A 102 -8.11 13.54 -8.77
CA PRO A 102 -8.26 12.18 -9.25
C PRO A 102 -8.26 12.21 -10.79
N LYS A 103 -7.24 11.59 -11.40
CA LYS A 103 -7.18 11.30 -12.83
C LYS A 103 -8.36 10.39 -13.17
N ARG A 104 -9.46 10.99 -13.63
CA ARG A 104 -10.60 10.30 -14.27
C ARG A 104 -10.09 9.59 -15.52
N ASP A 105 -10.49 8.34 -15.71
CA ASP A 105 -10.21 7.58 -16.93
C ASP A 105 -10.74 8.31 -18.17
N VAL A 106 -9.88 8.34 -19.18
CA VAL A 106 -10.16 8.92 -20.49
C VAL A 106 -11.05 7.95 -21.27
N GLY A 107 -12.28 8.37 -21.56
CA GLY A 107 -13.09 7.82 -22.65
C GLY A 107 -14.31 7.01 -22.25
N SER A 108 -15.35 7.67 -21.73
CA SER A 108 -16.73 7.26 -22.00
C SER A 108 -17.55 8.48 -22.43
N GLY A 109 -17.83 8.54 -23.74
CA GLY A 109 -18.80 9.45 -24.32
C GLY A 109 -18.29 10.86 -24.60
N ARG A 110 -17.92 11.12 -25.86
CA ARG A 110 -18.03 12.45 -26.46
C ARG A 110 -19.45 12.61 -27.01
N PRO A 111 -20.34 13.37 -26.37
CA PRO A 111 -21.36 14.10 -27.12
C PRO A 111 -20.73 15.41 -27.56
N THR A 112 -20.52 15.53 -28.86
CA THR A 112 -20.07 16.79 -29.46
C THR A 112 -21.11 17.89 -29.23
N LYS A 113 -20.65 19.15 -29.26
CA LYS A 113 -21.41 20.41 -29.11
C LYS A 113 -22.63 20.57 -30.06
N ARG A 114 -22.95 19.57 -30.90
CA ARG A 114 -24.11 19.53 -31.80
C ARG A 114 -25.32 18.74 -31.25
N GLU A 115 -25.16 17.89 -30.23
CA GLU A 115 -26.28 17.10 -29.66
C GLU A 115 -27.01 17.82 -28.51
N ARG A 116 -26.47 18.94 -28.01
CA ARG A 116 -27.12 19.81 -27.02
C ARG A 116 -28.34 20.59 -27.59
N ARG A 117 -28.57 20.57 -28.91
CA ARG A 117 -29.62 21.38 -29.57
C ARG A 117 -30.90 20.63 -29.96
N GLN A 118 -31.08 19.36 -29.57
CA GLN A 118 -32.25 18.61 -30.04
C GLN A 118 -33.10 17.90 -28.96
N VAL A 119 -32.64 17.79 -27.70
CA VAL A 119 -33.27 16.89 -26.70
C VAL A 119 -34.05 17.58 -25.56
N ASP A 120 -33.86 18.87 -25.25
CA ASP A 120 -34.73 19.63 -24.30
C ASP A 120 -35.63 20.65 -25.02
N ARG A 121 -36.17 20.21 -26.16
CA ARG A 121 -37.51 20.61 -26.56
C ARG A 121 -38.46 20.03 -25.48
N LEU A 122 -39.67 20.56 -25.32
CA LEU A 122 -40.81 19.68 -24.97
C LEU A 122 -41.00 19.23 -23.49
N MET A 123 -40.58 20.03 -22.50
CA MET A 123 -41.24 20.07 -21.18
C MET A 123 -41.54 21.55 -20.86
N ASP A 124 -42.59 22.17 -21.41
CA ASP A 124 -43.99 22.01 -20.96
C ASP A 124 -44.11 22.56 -19.53
N GLY A 125 -44.31 23.85 -19.32
CA GLY A 125 -45.53 24.62 -19.65
C GLY A 125 -46.16 25.04 -18.31
N ILE A 126 -46.78 26.24 -18.23
CA ILE A 126 -47.65 26.71 -17.11
C ILE A 126 -46.83 27.08 -15.84
N ASP A 127 -46.54 28.35 -15.56
CA ASP A 127 -47.41 29.39 -14.97
C ASP A 127 -46.81 30.78 -15.32
N ASP A 128 -47.38 31.59 -16.21
CA ASP A 128 -48.45 32.59 -15.98
C ASP A 128 -48.46 33.32 -14.62
N ASP A 129 -48.62 34.65 -14.73
CA ASP A 129 -49.06 35.63 -13.72
C ASP A 129 -48.06 36.28 -12.72
N ARG A 130 -48.13 37.64 -12.74
CA ARG A 130 -47.86 38.63 -11.67
C ARG A 130 -46.40 39.09 -11.46
N ASP A 131 -46.05 40.37 -11.31
CA ASP A 131 -46.80 41.61 -11.10
C ASP A 131 -45.91 42.83 -11.48
N ASN A 132 -46.57 43.83 -12.08
CA ASN A 132 -46.36 45.29 -12.07
C ASN A 132 -44.94 45.90 -12.00
#